data_AF-I3D3N2-F1
#
_entry.id   AF-I3D3N2-F1
#
_cell.length_a   1.000
_cell.length_b   1.000
_cell.length_c   1.000
_cell.angle_alpha   90.00
_cell.angle_beta   90.00
_cell.angle_gamma   90.00
#
_symmetry.space_group_name_H-M   'P 1'
#
loop_
_entity.id
_entity.type
_entity.pdbx_description
1 polymer ?
#
loop_
_entity_poly.entity_id
_entity_poly.type
_entity_poly.pdbx_seq_one_letter_code
_entity_poly.pdbx_strand_id
1 'polypeptide(L)' 'MNQCEDRHEPKYRIKYKPAKGNRYSPEWIVCEACFENKKQFGDEDDIMSIEIMA' A
#
# COMPACT_ATOMS: atom_id res chain seq x y z
N MET A 1 -0.16 2.59 -12.13
CA MET A 1 0.47 3.01 -10.88
C MET A 1 -0.65 3.38 -9.93
N ASN A 2 -0.77 2.69 -8.80
CA ASN A 2 -1.82 2.97 -7.80
C ASN A 2 -1.30 4.08 -6.89
N GLN A 3 -1.36 5.32 -7.40
CA GLN A 3 -1.10 6.52 -6.62
C GLN A 3 -2.46 7.07 -6.19
N CYS A 4 -2.66 7.21 -4.88
CA CYS A 4 -3.76 7.99 -4.31
C CYS A 4 -3.69 9.38 -4.99
N GLU A 5 -4.83 9.91 -5.48
CA GLU A 5 -4.87 11.09 -6.36
C GLU A 5 -4.02 12.25 -5.81
N ASP A 6 -3.32 12.95 -6.71
CA ASP A 6 -2.27 14.00 -6.54
C ASP A 6 -2.49 15.07 -5.44
N ARG A 7 -3.69 15.11 -4.85
CA ARG A 7 -4.11 15.99 -3.75
C ARG A 7 -3.76 15.49 -2.35
N HIS A 8 -3.29 14.26 -2.22
CA HIS A 8 -3.06 13.65 -0.91
C HIS A 8 -1.57 13.42 -0.66
N GLU A 9 -1.04 13.99 0.42
CA GLU A 9 0.35 13.76 0.83
C GLU A 9 0.57 12.26 1.12
N PRO A 10 1.46 11.59 0.38
CA PRO A 10 1.74 10.18 0.59
C PRO A 10 2.45 9.96 1.92
N LYS A 11 1.74 9.37 2.89
CA LYS A 11 2.22 9.14 4.26
C LYS A 11 2.53 7.67 4.55
N TYR A 12 2.02 6.74 3.75
CA TYR A 12 2.14 5.31 4.01
C TYR A 12 2.56 4.58 2.74
N ARG A 13 3.54 3.68 2.88
CA ARG A 13 3.95 2.72 1.87
C ARG A 13 3.59 1.32 2.34
N ILE A 14 2.71 0.66 1.60
CA ILE A 14 2.23 -0.69 1.88
C ILE A 14 2.92 -1.64 0.90
N LYS A 15 3.62 -2.63 1.42
CA LYS A 15 4.30 -3.66 0.62
C LYS A 15 3.58 -4.98 0.77
N TYR A 16 3.25 -5.60 -0.35
CA TYR A 16 2.51 -6.86 -0.38
C TYR A 16 3.46 -8.05 -0.57
N LYS A 17 3.01 -9.22 -0.15
CA LYS A 17 3.69 -10.49 -0.41
C LYS A 17 3.79 -10.69 -1.93
N PRO A 18 4.94 -11.17 -2.44
CA PRO A 18 5.07 -11.50 -3.85
C PRO A 18 4.17 -12.70 -4.17
N ALA A 19 3.57 -12.69 -5.37
CA ALA A 19 2.84 -13.85 -5.87
C ALA A 19 3.75 -15.08 -5.93
N LYS A 20 3.19 -16.28 -5.70
CA LYS A 20 3.94 -17.54 -5.66
C LYS A 20 4.75 -17.73 -6.94
N GLY A 21 6.09 -17.81 -6.81
CA GLY A 21 7.02 -17.96 -7.94
C GLY A 21 7.50 -16.65 -8.57
N ASN A 22 7.01 -15.51 -8.10
CA ASN A 22 7.47 -14.19 -8.52
C ASN A 22 8.43 -13.59 -7.48
N ARG A 23 9.40 -12.80 -7.94
CA ARG A 23 10.30 -12.01 -7.06
C ARG A 23 9.78 -10.60 -6.83
N TYR A 24 8.87 -10.13 -7.68
CA TYR A 24 8.30 -8.80 -7.56
C TYR A 24 7.29 -8.75 -6.40
N SER A 25 7.55 -7.87 -5.45
CA SER A 25 6.62 -7.52 -4.37
C SER A 25 5.88 -6.24 -4.78
N PRO A 26 4.56 -6.25 -4.93
CA PRO A 26 3.81 -5.05 -5.23
C PRO A 26 3.88 -4.04 -4.08
N GLU A 27 3.89 -2.76 -4.42
CA GLU A 27 3.96 -1.66 -3.45
C GLU A 27 2.89 -0.62 -3.76
N TRP A 28 2.21 -0.15 -2.72
CA TRP A 28 1.23 0.93 -2.79
C TRP A 28 1.67 2.09 -1.93
N ILE A 29 1.49 3.29 -2.44
CA ILE A 29 1.77 4.52 -1.70
C ILE A 29 0.45 5.27 -1.55
N VAL A 30 0.05 5.50 -0.30
CA VAL A 30 -1.23 6.08 0.05
C VAL A 30 -1.10 7.12 1.15
N CYS A 31 -2.10 7.99 1.25
CA CYS A 31 -2.23 8.94 2.35
C CYS A 31 -2.99 8.35 3.53
N GLU A 32 -3.05 9.11 4.62
CA GLU A 32 -3.80 8.78 5.84
C GLU A 32 -5.28 8.49 5.57
N ALA A 33 -5.96 9.34 4.79
CA ALA A 33 -7.37 9.13 4.46
C ALA A 33 -7.61 7.86 3.62
N CYS A 34 -6.73 7.58 2.65
CA CYS A 34 -6.76 6.35 1.87
C CYS A 34 -6.51 5.14 2.81
N PHE A 35 -5.53 5.25 3.72
CA PHE A 35 -5.15 4.21 4.70
C PHE A 35 -6.27 3.88 5.70
N GLU A 36 -6.87 4.88 6.33
CA GLU A 36 -7.96 4.72 7.30
C GLU A 36 -9.20 4.09 6.69
N ASN A 37 -9.46 4.33 5.40
CA ASN A 37 -10.66 3.81 4.76
C ASN A 37 -10.60 2.29 4.53
N LYS A 38 -9.43 1.64 4.72
CA LYS A 38 -9.07 0.19 4.71
C LYS A 38 -9.65 -0.73 3.60
N LYS A 39 -10.73 -0.36 2.94
CA LYS A 39 -11.47 -1.09 1.90
C LYS A 39 -10.70 -1.25 0.60
N GLN A 40 -9.61 -0.51 0.42
CA GLN A 40 -8.86 -0.45 -0.84
C GLN A 40 -7.62 -1.36 -0.83
N PHE A 41 -7.16 -1.84 0.32
CA PHE A 41 -5.86 -2.54 0.44
C PHE A 41 -5.93 -4.06 0.28
N GLY A 42 -7.08 -4.60 -0.15
CA GLY A 42 -7.26 -6.05 -0.26
C GLY A 42 -7.20 -6.73 1.10
N ASP A 43 -6.69 -7.95 1.13
CA ASP A 43 -6.60 -8.77 2.32
C ASP A 43 -5.39 -8.37 3.18
N GLU A 44 -5.58 -8.16 4.48
CA GLU A 44 -4.49 -7.81 5.41
C GLU A 44 -3.43 -8.93 5.48
N ASP A 45 -3.80 -10.18 5.17
CA ASP A 45 -2.88 -11.31 5.13
C ASP A 45 -1.89 -11.22 3.95
N ASP A 46 -2.21 -10.49 2.90
CA ASP A 46 -1.30 -10.25 1.78
C ASP A 46 -0.32 -9.10 2.06
N ILE A 47 -0.54 -8.32 3.12
CA ILE A 47 0.34 -7.21 3.50
C ILE A 47 1.57 -7.79 4.22
N MET A 48 2.75 -7.49 3.68
CA MET A 48 4.02 -7.88 4.25
C MET A 48 4.54 -6.83 5.24
N SER A 49 4.42 -5.55 4.89
CA SER A 49 4.87 -4.45 5.75
C SER A 49 4.18 -3.13 5.38
N ILE A 50 4.01 -2.26 6.38
CA ILE A 50 3.53 -0.89 6.21
C ILE A 50 4.59 0.05 6.78
N GLU A 51 5.11 0.94 5.95
CA GLU A 51 6.12 1.94 6.32
C GLU A 51 5.47 3.33 6.33
N ILE A 52 5.71 4.11 7.38
CA ILE A 52 5.28 5.51 7.46
C ILE A 52 6.35 6.37 6.79
N MET A 53 5.97 7.07 5.73
CA MET A 53 6.77 8.05 5.02
C MET A 53 6.48 9.41 5.67
N ALA A 54 7.19 9.71 6.76
CA ALA A 54 7.10 10.97 7.50
C ALA A 54 7.81 12.12 6.75
#